data_AF-A0A2M7RTE6-F1
#
_entry.id   AF-A0A2M7RTE6-F1
#
_cell.length_a   1.000
_cell.length_b   1.000
_cell.length_c   1.000
_cell.angle_alpha   90.00
_cell.angle_beta   90.00
_cell.angle_gamma   90.00
#
_symmetry.space_group_name_H-M   'P 1'
#
loop_
_entity.id
_entity.type
_entity.pdbx_description
1 polymer ?
#
loop_
_entity_poly.entity_id
_entity_poly.type
_entity_poly.pdbx_seq_one_letter_code
_entity_poly.pdbx_strand_id
1 'polypeptide(L)'
;MDAIPEKNVPYNQFVISIAELYYQAGEFEKANNIVRILVDTYESDLTYFLSLKGKYRKYVEREEGLTKYILQQLIMLTNDRYKESGLGEEMKERFDAINALLSTSR
;
A
#
# COMPACT_ATOMS: atom_id res chain seq x y z
N MET A 1 15.41 -7.17 14.99
CA MET A 1 14.95 -6.55 13.72
C MET A 1 15.11 -5.07 13.91
N ASP A 2 16.16 -4.51 13.30
CA ASP A 2 16.44 -3.08 13.36
C ASP A 2 15.36 -2.33 12.59
N ALA A 3 14.81 -1.31 13.24
CA ALA A 3 13.71 -0.50 12.76
C ALA A 3 14.03 0.09 11.39
N ILE A 4 13.27 -0.32 10.37
CA ILE A 4 13.21 0.40 9.10
C ILE A 4 12.74 1.82 9.47
N PRO A 5 13.52 2.88 9.15
CA PRO A 5 13.16 4.23 9.59
C PRO A 5 11.81 4.63 9.00
N GLU A 6 10.78 4.76 9.86
CA GLU A 6 9.37 4.99 9.48
C GLU A 6 9.13 6.33 8.77
N LYS A 7 10.14 7.19 8.59
CA LYS A 7 9.89 8.60 8.28
C LYS A 7 10.41 9.12 6.94
N ASN A 8 11.27 8.42 6.19
CA ASN A 8 11.82 9.00 4.95
C ASN A 8 12.29 7.95 3.92
N VAL A 9 11.64 6.79 3.82
CA VAL A 9 11.87 5.96 2.64
C VAL A 9 11.16 6.65 1.47
N PRO A 10 11.88 7.10 0.43
CA PRO A 10 11.23 7.73 -0.72
C PRO A 10 10.12 6.82 -1.24
N TYR A 11 8.91 7.38 -1.36
CA TYR A 11 7.73 6.74 -1.92
C TYR A 11 8.01 6.24 -3.35
N ASN A 12 8.58 5.05 -3.48
CA ASN A 12 9.06 4.57 -4.77
C ASN A 12 9.04 3.04 -4.85
N GLN A 13 9.33 2.55 -6.07
CA GLN A 13 9.39 1.12 -6.42
C GLN A 13 10.22 0.28 -5.43
N PHE A 14 11.21 0.88 -4.75
CA PHE A 14 12.10 0.14 -3.85
C PHE A 14 11.35 -0.50 -2.69
N VAL A 15 10.27 0.12 -2.22
CA VAL A 15 9.51 -0.42 -1.08
C VAL A 15 8.71 -1.67 -1.48
N ILE A 16 8.18 -1.69 -2.71
CA ILE A 16 7.55 -2.87 -3.31
C ILE A 16 8.62 -3.94 -3.60
N SER A 17 9.78 -3.52 -4.12
CA SER A 17 10.88 -4.44 -4.43
C SER A 17 11.37 -5.20 -3.20
N ILE A 18 11.37 -4.61 -2.00
CA ILE A 18 11.75 -5.33 -0.78
C ILE A 18 10.79 -6.48 -0.50
N ALA A 19 9.47 -6.25 -0.56
CA ALA A 19 8.49 -7.32 -0.39
C ALA A 19 8.64 -8.39 -1.47
N GLU A 20 8.81 -7.98 -2.73
CA GLU A 20 8.99 -8.87 -3.88
C GLU A 20 10.25 -9.75 -3.73
N LEU A 21 11.37 -9.21 -3.23
CA LEU A 21 12.58 -9.99 -2.98
C LEU A 21 12.36 -11.10 -1.93
N TYR A 22 11.61 -10.81 -0.85
CA TYR A 22 11.27 -11.84 0.13
C TYR A 22 10.32 -12.89 -0.45
N TYR A 23 9.36 -12.49 -1.29
CA TYR A 23 8.52 -13.45 -2.02
C TYR A 23 9.35 -14.35 -2.94
N GLN A 24 10.29 -13.78 -3.70
CA GLN A 24 11.19 -14.53 -4.59
C GLN A 24 12.09 -15.51 -3.82
N ALA A 25 12.45 -15.19 -2.58
CA ALA A 25 13.22 -16.07 -1.71
C ALA A 25 12.38 -17.19 -1.06
N GLY A 26 11.05 -17.22 -1.27
CA GLY A 26 10.14 -18.18 -0.62
C GLY A 26 9.81 -17.83 0.84
N GLU A 27 10.22 -16.65 1.31
CA GLU A 27 10.02 -16.18 2.69
C GLU A 27 8.66 -15.49 2.84
N PHE A 28 7.58 -16.23 2.57
CA PHE A 28 6.23 -15.68 2.41
C PHE A 28 5.71 -14.95 3.64
N GLU A 29 5.95 -15.44 4.86
CA GLU A 29 5.49 -14.76 6.08
C GLU A 29 6.14 -13.38 6.24
N LYS A 30 7.44 -13.27 5.96
CA LYS A 30 8.17 -12.00 6.03
C LYS A 30 7.68 -11.03 4.96
N ALA A 31 7.52 -11.53 3.73
CA ALA A 31 6.99 -10.74 2.63
C ALA A 31 5.57 -10.22 2.95
N ASN A 32 4.70 -11.09 3.46
CA ASN A 32 3.33 -10.73 3.85
C ASN A 32 3.30 -9.65 4.94
N ASN A 33 4.17 -9.76 5.95
CA ASN A 33 4.27 -8.76 7.00
C ASN A 33 4.73 -7.40 6.46
N ILE A 34 5.69 -7.40 5.52
CA ILE A 34 6.11 -6.17 4.85
C ILE A 34 4.94 -5.57 4.06
N VAL A 35 4.24 -6.37 3.25
CA VAL A 35 3.07 -5.88 2.50
C VAL A 35 2.02 -5.26 3.41
N ARG A 36 1.69 -5.90 4.55
CA ARG A 36 0.73 -5.34 5.53
C ARG A 36 1.17 -3.98 6.04
N ILE A 37 2.43 -3.85 6.49
CA ILE A 37 2.97 -2.58 6.99
C ILE A 37 2.84 -1.48 5.92
N LEU A 38 3.13 -1.81 4.66
CA LEU A 38 3.01 -0.87 3.56
C LEU A 38 1.57 -0.48 3.31
N VAL A 39 0.67 -1.46 3.17
CA VAL A 39 -0.76 -1.19 2.98
C VAL A 39 -1.30 -0.34 4.11
N ASP A 40 -1.01 -0.65 5.38
CA ASP A 40 -1.48 0.13 6.52
C ASP A 40 -0.99 1.60 6.47
N THR A 41 0.27 1.79 6.08
CA THR A 41 0.88 3.12 5.93
C THR A 41 0.18 3.94 4.84
N TYR A 42 0.02 3.35 3.65
CA TYR A 42 -0.63 4.03 2.52
C TYR A 42 -2.15 4.18 2.71
N GLU A 43 -2.76 3.24 3.44
CA GLU A 43 -4.07 3.28 4.12
C GLU A 43 -4.33 4.63 4.79
N SER A 44 -3.47 4.88 5.75
CA SER A 44 -3.48 6.08 6.59
C SER A 44 -3.22 7.35 5.78
N ASP A 45 -2.22 7.35 4.90
CA ASP A 45 -1.88 8.50 4.05
C ASP A 45 -3.05 8.88 3.14
N LEU A 46 -3.66 7.89 2.47
CA LEU A 46 -4.80 8.11 1.59
C LEU A 46 -5.99 8.69 2.36
N THR A 47 -6.29 8.13 3.53
CA THR A 47 -7.36 8.62 4.41
C THR A 47 -7.12 10.07 4.81
N TYR A 48 -5.89 10.42 5.18
CA TYR A 48 -5.51 11.79 5.48
C TYR A 48 -5.73 12.72 4.27
N PHE A 49 -5.26 12.35 3.07
CA PHE A 49 -5.43 13.17 1.88
C PHE A 49 -6.90 13.43 1.54
N LEU A 50 -7.76 12.41 1.69
CA LEU A 50 -9.21 12.54 1.45
C LEU A 50 -9.90 13.42 2.51
N SER A 51 -9.36 13.50 3.73
CA SER A 51 -9.88 14.40 4.76
C SER A 51 -9.64 15.89 4.48
N LEU A 52 -8.65 16.22 3.64
CA LEU A 52 -8.26 17.59 3.34
C LEU A 52 -9.28 18.31 2.44
N LYS A 53 -9.50 19.60 2.69
CA LYS A 53 -10.47 20.44 1.95
C LYS A 53 -9.80 21.66 1.31
N GLY A 54 -10.43 22.19 0.26
CA GLY A 54 -10.04 23.45 -0.39
C GLY A 54 -8.61 23.40 -0.96
N LYS A 55 -7.83 24.45 -0.71
CA LYS A 55 -6.45 24.57 -1.23
C LYS A 55 -5.52 23.44 -0.78
N TYR A 56 -5.73 22.89 0.41
CA TYR A 56 -4.89 21.80 0.94
C TYR A 56 -5.03 20.51 0.16
N ARG A 57 -6.23 20.23 -0.39
CA ARG A 57 -6.46 19.08 -1.26
C ARG A 57 -5.65 19.16 -2.57
N LYS A 58 -5.51 20.37 -3.13
CA LYS A 58 -4.71 20.59 -4.35
C LYS A 58 -3.20 20.36 -4.12
N TYR A 59 -2.70 20.62 -2.93
CA TYR A 59 -1.27 20.44 -2.62
C TYR A 59 -0.88 18.97 -2.47
N VAL A 60 -1.83 18.06 -2.28
CA VAL A 60 -1.58 16.62 -2.09
C VAL A 60 -2.09 15.77 -3.25
N GLU A 61 -2.61 16.36 -4.31
CA GLU A 61 -3.26 15.62 -5.41
C GLU A 61 -2.29 14.64 -6.09
N ARG A 62 -1.03 15.05 -6.25
CA ARG A 62 0.03 14.20 -6.82
C ARG A 62 0.36 13.03 -5.89
N GLU A 63 0.52 13.31 -4.61
CA GLU A 63 0.85 12.35 -3.55
C GLU A 63 -0.32 11.35 -3.35
N GLU A 64 -1.57 11.83 -3.40
CA GLU A 64 -2.77 11.01 -3.40
C GLU A 64 -2.79 10.04 -4.60
N GLY A 65 -2.46 10.54 -5.80
CA GLY A 65 -2.36 9.72 -7.01
C GLY A 65 -1.29 8.62 -6.90
N LEU A 66 -0.10 8.96 -6.42
CA LEU A 66 0.99 8.01 -6.19
C LEU A 66 0.62 6.96 -5.14
N THR A 67 -0.01 7.38 -4.05
CA THR A 67 -0.47 6.48 -2.97
C THR A 67 -1.47 5.46 -3.48
N LYS A 68 -2.46 5.88 -4.27
CA LYS A 68 -3.42 4.97 -4.92
C LYS A 68 -2.73 3.96 -5.82
N TYR A 69 -1.78 4.42 -6.62
CA TYR A 69 -1.03 3.54 -7.51
C TYR A 69 -0.25 2.48 -6.73
N ILE A 70 0.45 2.87 -5.65
CA ILE A 70 1.23 1.94 -4.84
C ILE A 70 0.33 0.91 -4.15
N LEU A 71 -0.81 1.33 -3.57
CA LEU A 71 -1.79 0.42 -2.98
C LEU A 71 -2.26 -0.63 -4.00
N GLN A 72 -2.60 -0.20 -5.22
CA GLN A 72 -3.00 -1.11 -6.28
C GLN A 72 -1.88 -2.10 -6.66
N GLN A 73 -0.62 -1.64 -6.72
CA GLN A 73 0.52 -2.53 -7.00
C GLN A 73 0.73 -3.57 -5.90
N LEU A 74 0.63 -3.18 -4.63
CA LEU A 74 0.77 -4.10 -3.48
C LEU A 74 -0.31 -5.18 -3.50
N ILE A 75 -1.55 -4.80 -3.81
CA ILE A 75 -2.66 -5.75 -3.93
C ILE A 75 -2.47 -6.71 -5.12
N MET A 76 -2.03 -6.22 -6.28
CA MET A 76 -1.72 -7.09 -7.41
C MET A 76 -0.53 -8.01 -7.13
N LEU A 77 0.46 -7.56 -6.36
CA LEU A 77 1.62 -8.37 -5.97
C LEU A 77 1.16 -9.64 -5.24
N THR A 78 0.25 -9.52 -4.28
CA THR A 78 -0.25 -10.66 -3.49
C THR A 78 -1.31 -11.47 -4.24
N ASN A 79 -2.23 -10.80 -4.93
CA ASN A 79 -3.41 -11.44 -5.51
C ASN A 79 -3.13 -12.10 -6.85
N ASP A 80 -2.16 -11.61 -7.61
CA ASP A 80 -1.88 -12.11 -8.96
C ASP A 80 -0.55 -12.84 -9.06
N ARG A 81 0.51 -12.30 -8.44
CA ARG A 81 1.88 -12.82 -8.61
C ARG A 81 2.26 -13.88 -7.57
N TYR A 82 1.91 -13.64 -6.30
CA TYR A 82 2.31 -14.49 -5.17
C TYR A 82 1.08 -15.03 -4.42
N LYS A 83 0.16 -15.66 -5.16
CA LYS A 83 -1.09 -16.23 -4.65
C LYS A 83 -0.85 -17.27 -3.56
N GLU A 84 0.22 -18.03 -3.70
CA GLU A 84 0.67 -19.07 -2.76
C GLU A 84 1.07 -18.53 -1.39
N SER A 85 1.27 -17.21 -1.25
CA SER A 85 1.56 -16.57 0.03
C SER A 85 0.38 -16.60 1.01
N GLY A 86 -0.84 -16.85 0.53
CA GLY A 86 -2.06 -16.87 1.34
C GLY A 86 -2.59 -15.49 1.76
N LEU A 87 -1.93 -14.39 1.37
CA LEU A 87 -2.34 -13.03 1.76
C LEU A 87 -3.48 -12.46 0.90
N GLY A 88 -3.86 -13.17 -0.18
CA GLY A 88 -4.67 -12.56 -1.23
C GLY A 88 -6.09 -12.14 -0.83
N GLU A 89 -6.78 -12.95 -0.02
CA GLU A 89 -8.14 -12.61 0.41
C GLU A 89 -8.15 -11.37 1.31
N GLU A 90 -7.19 -11.27 2.24
CA GLU A 90 -7.02 -10.08 3.10
C GLU A 90 -6.79 -8.81 2.26
N MET A 91 -5.94 -8.89 1.22
CA MET A 91 -5.65 -7.73 0.36
C MET A 91 -6.82 -7.36 -0.53
N LYS A 92 -7.65 -8.33 -0.92
CA LYS A 92 -8.89 -8.08 -1.66
C LYS A 92 -9.93 -7.35 -0.78
N GLU A 93 -10.11 -7.77 0.46
CA GLU A 93 -10.99 -7.07 1.42
C GLU A 93 -10.54 -5.63 1.64
N ARG A 94 -9.23 -5.41 1.82
CA ARG A 94 -8.62 -4.07 1.93
C ARG A 94 -8.91 -3.23 0.68
N PHE A 95 -8.73 -3.79 -0.51
CA PHE A 95 -9.00 -3.11 -1.77
C PHE A 95 -10.46 -2.64 -1.89
N ASP A 96 -11.41 -3.51 -1.53
CA ASP A 96 -12.83 -3.18 -1.58
C ASP A 96 -13.18 -2.04 -0.61
N ALA A 97 -12.58 -2.04 0.60
CA ALA A 97 -12.73 -0.96 1.58
C ALA A 97 -12.17 0.38 1.06
N ILE A 98 -10.99 0.37 0.45
CA ILE A 98 -10.38 1.57 -0.16
C ILE A 98 -11.27 2.12 -1.28
N ASN A 99 -11.79 1.25 -2.15
CA ASN A 99 -12.67 1.68 -3.25
C ASN A 99 -13.97 2.31 -2.74
N ALA A 100 -14.56 1.75 -1.69
CA ALA A 100 -15.72 2.34 -1.03
C ALA A 100 -15.43 3.76 -0.53
N LEU A 101 -14.29 3.95 0.15
CA LEU A 101 -13.82 5.25 0.64
C LEU A 101 -13.58 6.26 -0.51
N LEU A 102 -13.03 5.80 -1.64
CA LEU A 102 -12.83 6.64 -2.83
C LEU A 102 -14.12 7.02 -3.54
N SER A 103 -15.14 6.16 -3.50
CA SER A 103 -16.46 6.45 -4.08
C SER A 103 -17.26 7.48 -3.27
N THR A 104 -17.06 7.51 -1.95
CA THR A 104 -17.75 8.43 -1.03
C THR A 104 -17.14 9.83 -1.05
N SER A 105 -15.87 9.95 -1.46
CA SER A 105 -15.10 11.20 -1.44
C SER A 105 -15.22 12.03 -2.74
N ARG A 106 -16.09 11.63 -3.68
CA ARG A 106 -16.34 12.34 -4.95
C ARG A 106 -17.51 13.31 -4.87
#